data_AF-A0A225D2T9-F1
#
_entry.id   AF-A0A225D2T9-F1
#
_cell.length_a   1.000
_cell.length_b   1.000
_cell.length_c   1.000
_cell.angle_alpha   90.00
_cell.angle_beta   90.00
_cell.angle_gamma   90.00
#
_symmetry.space_group_name_H-M   'P 1'
#
loop_
_entity.id
_entity.type
_entity.pdbx_description
1 polymer ?
#
loop_
_entity_poly.entity_id
_entity_poly.type
_entity_poly.pdbx_seq_one_letter_code
_entity_poly.pdbx_strand_id
1 'polypeptide(L)' 'MIAAGAVVPPGAVIPPRSLVMGVPGRVVRPVTEDEIARTVAISARYRDLAAKYAAGAIPWPLGRPDSDR' A
#
# COMPACT_ATOMS: atom_id res chain seq x y z
N MET A 1 -6.30 -4.56 -6.33
CA MET A 1 -5.63 -3.25 -6.34
C MET A 1 -6.68 -2.15 -6.37
N ILE A 2 -6.52 -1.12 -5.55
CA ILE A 2 -7.41 0.05 -5.54
C ILE A 2 -6.60 1.21 -6.12
N ALA A 3 -7.08 1.84 -7.20
CA ALA A 3 -6.40 2.96 -7.81
C ALA A 3 -6.47 4.21 -6.95
N ALA A 4 -5.53 5.13 -7.17
CA ALA A 4 -5.54 6.44 -6.52
C ALA A 4 -6.86 7.17 -6.79
N GLY A 5 -7.41 7.80 -5.75
CA GLY A 5 -8.68 8.53 -5.83
C GLY A 5 -9.94 7.67 -5.94
N ALA A 6 -9.84 6.34 -5.89
CA ALA A 6 -11.03 5.49 -5.86
C ALA A 6 -11.71 5.49 -4.48
N VAL A 7 -13.04 5.56 -4.45
CA VAL A 7 -13.84 5.49 -3.21
C VAL A 7 -14.68 4.22 -3.24
N VAL A 8 -14.29 3.23 -2.44
CA VAL A 8 -15.02 1.96 -2.32
C VAL A 8 -16.29 2.18 -1.47
N PRO A 9 -17.50 1.90 -2.01
CA PRO A 9 -18.73 2.06 -1.24
C PRO A 9 -18.80 1.10 -0.04
N PRO A 10 -19.49 1.48 1.06
CA PRO A 10 -19.75 0.58 2.18
C PRO A 10 -20.41 -0.72 1.71
N GLY A 11 -19.98 -1.86 2.27
CA GLY A 11 -20.52 -3.19 1.95
C GLY A 11 -20.04 -3.78 0.61
N ALA A 12 -19.21 -3.07 -0.17
CA ALA A 12 -18.67 -3.61 -1.41
C ALA A 12 -17.69 -4.77 -1.16
N VAL A 13 -17.97 -5.94 -1.73
CA VAL A 13 -17.04 -7.08 -1.75
C VAL A 13 -16.27 -7.05 -3.07
N ILE A 14 -14.95 -6.80 -2.99
CA ILE A 14 -14.08 -6.76 -4.16
C ILE A 14 -13.47 -8.15 -4.38
N PRO A 15 -13.69 -8.79 -5.54
CA PRO A 15 -13.09 -10.09 -5.80
C PRO A 15 -11.56 -10.03 -5.78
N PRO A 16 -10.86 -11.11 -5.37
CA PRO A 16 -9.41 -11.19 -5.47
C PRO A 16 -8.92 -10.84 -6.86
N ARG A 17 -7.73 -10.23 -6.95
CA ARG A 17 -7.09 -9.85 -8.22
C ARG A 17 -7.92 -8.88 -9.09
N SER A 18 -8.79 -8.07 -8.49
CA SER A 18 -9.53 -7.01 -9.20
C SER A 18 -8.81 -5.65 -9.12
N LEU A 19 -8.84 -4.87 -10.20
CA LEU A 19 -8.51 -3.44 -10.20
C LEU A 19 -9.80 -2.62 -10.02
N VAL A 20 -9.83 -1.76 -9.00
CA VAL A 20 -10.94 -0.85 -8.71
C VAL A 20 -10.54 0.59 -9.00
N MET A 21 -11.41 1.33 -9.70
CA MET A 21 -11.19 2.74 -10.04
C MET A 21 -12.46 3.59 -9.87
N GLY A 22 -12.27 4.90 -9.65
CA GLY A 22 -13.32 5.92 -9.71
C GLY A 22 -14.08 6.19 -8.41
N VAL A 23 -14.98 7.17 -8.49
CA VAL A 23 -15.92 7.57 -7.43
C VAL A 23 -17.33 7.57 -8.03
N PRO A 24 -18.23 6.64 -7.65
CA PRO A 24 -17.97 5.51 -6.77
C PRO A 24 -17.08 4.45 -7.44
N GLY A 25 -16.28 3.75 -6.64
CA GLY A 25 -15.35 2.73 -7.10
C GLY A 25 -16.05 1.54 -7.76
N ARG A 26 -15.52 1.09 -8.91
CA ARG A 26 -15.99 -0.08 -9.65
C ARG A 26 -14.83 -0.97 -10.06
N VAL A 27 -15.07 -2.28 -10.12
CA VAL A 27 -14.14 -3.23 -10.73
C VAL A 27 -14.13 -2.98 -12.24
N VAL A 28 -12.95 -2.67 -12.79
CA VAL A 28 -12.81 -2.34 -14.22
C VAL A 28 -12.12 -3.43 -15.03
N ARG A 29 -11.27 -4.25 -14.39
CA ARG A 29 -10.56 -5.40 -14.98
C ARG A 29 -9.83 -6.22 -13.91
N PRO A 30 -9.35 -7.42 -14.24
CA PRO A 30 -8.31 -8.09 -13.45
C PRO A 30 -7.02 -7.25 -13.37
N VAL A 31 -6.28 -7.39 -12.27
CA VAL A 31 -4.91 -6.88 -12.18
C VAL A 31 -4.00 -7.71 -13.09
N THR A 32 -3.00 -7.06 -13.67
CA THR A 32 -1.98 -7.74 -14.49
C THR A 32 -0.91 -8.37 -13.61
N GLU A 33 -0.16 -9.31 -14.18
CA GLU A 33 0.95 -9.96 -13.47
C GLU A 33 2.05 -8.95 -13.10
N ASP A 34 2.34 -7.99 -13.99
CA ASP A 34 3.29 -6.91 -13.74
C ASP A 34 2.87 -6.02 -12.56
N GLU A 35 1.56 -5.73 -12.42
CA GLU A 35 1.02 -4.96 -11.30
C GLU A 35 1.14 -5.72 -9.98
N ILE A 36 0.95 -7.05 -10.01
CA ILE A 36 1.16 -7.92 -8.85
C ILE A 36 2.65 -7.91 -8.47
N ALA A 37 3.55 -8.16 -9.43
CA ALA A 37 4.99 -8.21 -9.21
C ALA A 37 5.52 -6.87 -8.66
N ARG A 38 5.05 -5.75 -9.21
CA ARG A 38 5.39 -4.41 -8.72
C ARG A 38 4.92 -4.19 -7.28
N THR A 39 3.71 -4.64 -6.95
CA THR A 39 3.17 -4.54 -5.59
C THR A 39 4.05 -5.31 -4.60
N VAL A 40 4.41 -6.56 -4.92
CA VAL A 40 5.29 -7.40 -4.09
C VAL A 40 6.65 -6.73 -3.88
N ALA A 41 7.26 -6.19 -4.94
CA ALA A 41 8.55 -5.51 -4.87
C ALA A 41 8.49 -4.24 -4.00
N ILE A 42 7.42 -3.44 -4.12
CA ILE A 42 7.21 -2.26 -3.28
C ILE A 42 7.06 -2.67 -1.81
N SER A 43 6.23 -3.67 -1.52
CA SER A 43 6.04 -4.17 -0.15
C SER A 43 7.34 -4.67 0.48
N ALA A 44 8.18 -5.40 -0.27
CA ALA A 44 9.49 -5.84 0.21
C ALA A 44 10.39 -4.64 0.57
N ARG A 45 10.47 -3.64 -0.31
CA ARG A 45 11.26 -2.43 -0.06
C ARG A 45 10.81 -1.68 1.18
N TYR A 46 9.50 -1.53 1.40
CA TYR A 46 8.99 -0.86 2.60
C TYR A 46 9.26 -1.65 3.88
N ARG A 47 9.22 -2.98 3.83
CA ARG A 47 9.61 -3.82 4.96
C ARG A 47 11.09 -3.63 5.33
N ASP A 48 11.98 -3.64 4.34
CA ASP A 48 13.41 -3.40 4.57
C ASP A 48 13.66 -2.00 5.13
N LEU A 49 12.96 -0.99 4.60
CA LEU A 49 13.06 0.38 5.09
C LEU A 49 12.59 0.48 6.55
N ALA A 50 11.45 -0.12 6.88
CA ALA A 50 10.93 -0.17 8.25
C ALA A 50 11.92 -0.85 9.21
N ALA A 51 12.54 -1.96 8.81
CA ALA A 51 13.56 -2.64 9.59
C ALA A 51 14.79 -1.75 9.85
N LYS A 52 15.26 -1.02 8.84
CA LYS A 52 16.38 -0.07 8.99
C LYS A 52 16.07 1.07 9.96
N TYR A 53 14.86 1.63 9.91
CA TYR A 53 14.42 2.63 10.89
C TYR A 53 14.31 2.03 12.30
N ALA A 54 13.74 0.83 12.44
CA ALA A 54 13.62 0.16 13.73
C ALA A 54 14.99 -0.12 14.37
N ALA A 55 15.98 -0.50 13.56
CA ALA A 55 17.36 -0.73 13.96
C ALA A 55 18.17 0.55 14.21
N GLY A 56 17.61 1.74 13.97
CA GLY A 56 18.32 3.02 14.11
C GLY A 56 19.39 3.27 13.03
N ALA A 57 19.42 2.45 11.97
CA ALA A 57 20.36 2.60 10.86
C ALA A 57 20.05 3.81 9.97
N ILE A 58 18.84 4.36 10.09
CA ILE A 58 18.43 5.61 9.43
C ILE A 58 18.01 6.58 10.55
N PRO A 59 18.62 7.77 10.64
CA PRO A 59 18.21 8.78 11.61
C PRO A 59 16.78 9.21 11.31
N TRP A 60 15.96 9.36 12.34
CA TRP A 60 14.61 9.88 12.15
C TRP A 60 14.69 11.41 11.99
N PRO A 61 14.35 11.97 10.81
CA PRO A 61 14.58 13.40 10.53
C PRO A 61 13.74 14.34 11.41
N LEU A 62 12.71 13.82 12.07
CA LEU A 62 11.76 14.56 12.91
C LEU A 62 11.69 14.08 14.39
N GLY A 63 12.71 13.40 14.91
CA GLY A 63 12.66 12.69 16.21
C GLY A 63 11.88 11.35 16.20
N ARG A 64 12.42 10.30 16.85
CA ARG A 64 11.82 8.95 16.85
C ARG A 64 10.38 9.00 17.41
N PRO A 65 9.36 8.46 16.72
CA PRO A 65 8.03 8.37 17.31
C PRO A 65 8.14 7.50 18.56
N ASP A 66 7.74 8.06 19.72
CA ASP A 66 7.88 7.52 21.09
C ASP A 66 9.20 7.81 21.85
N SER A 67 10.03 8.77 21.44
CA SER A 67 11.16 9.24 22.29
C SER A 67 10.74 10.11 23.49
N ASP A 68 9.48 10.54 23.54
CA ASP A 68 8.99 11.56 24.48
C ASP A 68 8.09 10.97 25.58
N ARG A 69 8.11 9.63 25.77
CA ARG A 69 7.42 8.92 26.85
C ARG A 69 8.40 8.21 27.77
#